data_AF-A0A7K7S3T6-F1
#
_entry.id   AF-A0A7K7S3T6-F1
#
_cell.length_a   1.000
_cell.length_b   1.000
_cell.length_c   1.000
_cell.angle_alpha   90.00
_cell.angle_beta   90.00
_cell.angle_gamma   90.00
#
_symmetry.space_group_name_H-M   'P 1'
#
loop_
_entity.id
_entity.type
_entity.pdbx_description
1 polymer ?
#
loop_
_entity_poly.entity_id
_entity_poly.type
_entity_poly.pdbx_seq_one_letter_code
_entity_poly.pdbx_strand_id
1 'polypeptide(L)'
;LYREELNLTLPAPLPLRPEASWLQFQLGISRDGLYPRSSAAVSRLLRDLRDLPTISADYSQDEKALLGACDCSQGESPQLSLCHPSVSRLPRAHPLLSPRQKREEETPEDFFYFVDFQRHNAEIAAFHLDR
;
A
#
# COMPACT_ATOMS: atom_id res chain seq x y z
N LEU A 1 -21.71 -14.08 1.31
CA LEU A 1 -22.31 -12.75 1.58
C LEU A 1 -22.02 -11.78 0.43
N TYR A 2 -20.94 -10.98 0.41
CA TYR A 2 -20.71 -9.96 -0.65
C TYR A 2 -20.75 -10.50 -2.11
N ARG A 3 -20.19 -11.68 -2.37
CA ARG A 3 -20.23 -12.30 -3.71
C ARG A 3 -21.60 -12.90 -4.07
N GLU A 4 -22.37 -13.35 -3.09
CA GLU A 4 -23.72 -13.88 -3.31
C GLU A 4 -24.68 -12.75 -3.70
N GLU A 5 -24.52 -11.57 -3.11
CA GLU A 5 -25.25 -10.35 -3.50
C GLU A 5 -24.94 -9.93 -4.95
N LEU A 6 -23.76 -10.27 -5.44
CA LEU A 6 -23.31 -10.00 -6.82
C LEU A 6 -23.50 -11.19 -7.78
N ASN A 7 -24.20 -12.25 -7.36
CA ASN A 7 -24.40 -13.50 -8.13
C ASN A 7 -23.09 -14.15 -8.63
N LEU A 8 -22.00 -13.99 -7.88
CA LEU A 8 -20.70 -14.59 -8.18
C LEU A 8 -20.52 -15.88 -7.38
N THR A 9 -20.00 -16.91 -8.03
CA THR A 9 -19.69 -18.20 -7.39
C THR A 9 -18.67 -18.00 -6.27
N LEU A 10 -18.91 -18.59 -5.10
CA LEU A 10 -17.99 -18.51 -3.97
C LEU A 10 -16.73 -19.34 -4.25
N PRO A 11 -15.53 -18.75 -4.30
CA PRO A 11 -14.31 -19.53 -4.32
C PRO A 11 -14.09 -20.21 -2.96
N ALA A 12 -13.29 -21.28 -2.95
CA ALA A 12 -12.90 -21.96 -1.73
C ALA A 12 -12.25 -20.98 -0.73
N PRO A 13 -12.44 -21.16 0.60
CA PRO A 13 -11.79 -20.34 1.62
C PRO A 13 -10.28 -20.35 1.42
N LEU A 14 -9.65 -19.17 1.41
CA LEU A 14 -8.20 -19.07 1.32
C LEU A 14 -7.57 -19.46 2.67
N PRO A 15 -6.85 -20.60 2.76
CA PRO A 15 -6.24 -21.03 4.01
C PRO A 15 -5.06 -20.10 4.37
N LEU A 16 -4.88 -19.84 5.66
CA LEU A 16 -3.64 -19.24 6.15
C LEU A 16 -2.51 -20.24 5.97
N ARG A 17 -1.45 -19.83 5.28
CA ARG A 17 -0.23 -20.62 5.11
C ARG A 17 0.85 -20.05 6.03
N PRO A 18 1.37 -20.82 7.00
CA PRO A 18 2.46 -20.39 7.87
C PRO A 18 3.69 -19.88 7.10
N GLU A 19 3.92 -20.43 5.90
CA GLU A 19 5.05 -20.13 5.02
C GLU A 19 4.85 -18.85 4.19
N ALA A 20 3.69 -18.19 4.31
CA ALA A 20 3.40 -16.96 3.57
C ALA A 20 4.43 -15.87 3.90
N SER A 21 4.98 -15.22 2.88
CA SER A 21 6.07 -14.25 3.03
C SER A 21 5.70 -13.05 3.91
N TRP A 22 4.46 -12.56 3.83
CA TRP A 22 3.97 -11.47 4.69
C TRP A 22 3.91 -11.90 6.16
N LEU A 23 3.54 -13.15 6.43
CA LEU A 23 3.45 -13.67 7.80
C LEU A 23 4.85 -13.87 8.38
N GLN A 24 5.77 -14.40 7.58
CA GLN A 24 7.18 -14.51 7.96
C GLN A 24 7.82 -13.15 8.20
N PHE A 25 7.44 -12.12 7.44
CA PHE A 25 7.85 -10.74 7.70
C PHE A 25 7.32 -10.23 9.06
N GLN A 26 6.02 -10.38 9.33
CA GLN A 26 5.42 -9.96 10.60
C GLN A 26 6.05 -10.65 11.82
N LEU A 27 6.29 -11.98 11.72
CA LEU A 27 6.94 -12.75 12.78
C LEU A 27 8.43 -12.40 12.97
N GLY A 28 9.06 -11.79 11.96
CA GLY A 28 10.46 -11.38 12.00
C GLY A 28 10.70 -9.99 12.61
N ILE A 29 9.64 -9.23 12.88
CA ILE A 29 9.75 -7.92 13.52
C ILE A 29 10.25 -8.11 14.95
N SER A 30 11.30 -7.38 15.30
CA SER A 30 11.95 -7.49 16.61
C SER A 30 12.26 -6.11 17.18
N ARG A 31 12.77 -6.08 18.41
CA ARG A 31 13.24 -4.83 19.03
C ARG A 31 14.35 -4.15 18.22
N ASP A 32 15.14 -4.93 17.48
CA ASP A 32 16.31 -4.43 16.77
C ASP A 32 15.96 -3.85 15.39
N GLY A 33 14.72 -3.99 14.93
CA GLY A 33 14.23 -3.40 13.68
C GLY A 33 13.09 -4.18 13.03
N LEU A 34 12.58 -3.64 11.93
CA LEU A 34 11.49 -4.25 11.14
C LEU A 34 11.92 -5.53 10.43
N TYR A 35 13.18 -5.60 9.98
CA TYR A 35 13.73 -6.75 9.28
C TYR A 35 15.27 -6.73 9.30
N PRO A 36 15.95 -7.89 9.28
CA PRO A 36 17.41 -7.93 9.14
C PRO A 36 17.87 -7.57 7.72
N ARG A 37 19.05 -6.95 7.60
CA ARG A 37 19.63 -6.45 6.33
C ARG A 37 19.60 -7.46 5.18
N SER A 38 19.92 -8.73 5.45
CA SER A 38 19.94 -9.82 4.48
C SER A 38 18.72 -10.76 4.59
N SER A 39 17.55 -10.23 4.92
CA SER A 39 16.33 -11.05 5.10
C SER A 39 15.85 -11.69 3.79
N ALA A 40 15.89 -13.02 3.75
CA ALA A 40 15.27 -13.80 2.67
C ALA A 40 13.73 -13.71 2.68
N ALA A 41 13.12 -13.40 3.82
CA ALA A 41 11.67 -13.21 3.94
C ALA A 41 11.22 -11.91 3.25
N VAL A 42 11.94 -10.80 3.47
CA VAL A 42 11.67 -9.51 2.79
C VAL A 42 11.84 -9.65 1.29
N SER A 43 12.93 -10.30 0.83
CA SER A 43 13.15 -10.51 -0.60
C SER A 43 12.05 -11.36 -1.26
N ARG A 44 11.49 -12.33 -0.53
CA ARG A 44 10.33 -13.10 -1.00
C ARG A 44 9.06 -12.25 -1.01
N LEU A 45 8.80 -11.48 0.05
CA LEU A 45 7.65 -10.61 0.16
C LEU A 45 7.59 -9.57 -0.98
N LEU A 46 8.71 -8.94 -1.32
CA LEU A 46 8.78 -7.98 -2.42
C LEU A 46 8.45 -8.63 -3.78
N ARG A 47 8.89 -9.88 -4.01
CA ARG A 47 8.52 -10.63 -5.22
C ARG A 47 7.04 -10.97 -5.21
N ASP A 48 6.52 -11.44 -4.08
CA ASP A 48 5.11 -11.79 -3.93
C ASP A 48 4.20 -10.56 -4.15
N LEU A 49 4.57 -9.39 -3.62
CA LEU A 49 3.83 -8.14 -3.83
C LEU A 49 3.81 -7.70 -5.31
N ARG A 50 4.85 -8.02 -6.07
CA ARG A 50 4.96 -7.70 -7.49
C ARG A 50 4.21 -8.70 -8.37
N ASP A 51 4.33 -9.99 -8.07
CA ASP A 51 3.99 -11.07 -8.99
C ASP A 51 2.63 -11.72 -8.69
N LEU A 52 2.09 -11.58 -7.46
CA LEU A 52 0.79 -12.15 -7.11
C LEU A 52 -0.39 -11.32 -7.63
N PRO A 53 -1.49 -12.00 -8.05
CA PRO A 53 -2.68 -11.33 -8.54
C PRO A 53 -3.41 -10.58 -7.41
N THR A 54 -4.00 -9.46 -7.75
CA THR A 54 -4.90 -8.71 -6.86
C THR A 54 -6.20 -9.49 -6.64
N ILE A 55 -6.56 -9.73 -5.38
CA ILE A 55 -7.77 -10.46 -4.97
C ILE A 55 -8.85 -9.49 -4.50
N SER A 56 -8.46 -8.37 -3.86
CA SER A 56 -9.37 -7.28 -3.49
C SER A 56 -8.65 -5.93 -3.51
N ALA A 57 -9.41 -4.86 -3.70
CA ALA A 57 -8.93 -3.49 -3.63
C ALA A 57 -10.01 -2.64 -2.96
N ASP A 58 -9.63 -1.75 -2.05
CA ASP A 58 -10.54 -0.89 -1.31
C ASP A 58 -9.81 0.35 -0.80
N TYR A 59 -10.52 1.42 -0.48
CA TYR A 59 -9.90 2.62 0.10
C TYR A 59 -9.31 2.33 1.48
N SER A 60 -8.26 3.07 1.86
CA SER A 60 -7.74 3.03 3.22
C SER A 60 -8.84 3.42 4.22
N GLN A 61 -8.70 3.01 5.48
CA GLN A 61 -9.73 3.29 6.49
C GLN A 61 -9.95 4.80 6.68
N ASP A 62 -8.88 5.58 6.59
CA ASP A 62 -8.91 7.04 6.71
C ASP A 62 -9.64 7.69 5.52
N GLU A 63 -9.44 7.17 4.30
CA GLU A 63 -10.16 7.65 3.10
C GLU A 63 -11.62 7.24 3.05
N LYS A 64 -11.95 6.06 3.61
CA LYS A 64 -13.35 5.66 3.76
C LYS A 64 -14.10 6.63 4.67
N ALA A 65 -13.44 7.16 5.71
CA ALA A 65 -14.01 8.20 6.56
C ALA A 65 -14.26 9.51 5.79
N LEU A 66 -13.48 9.76 4.72
CA LEU A 66 -13.67 10.86 3.77
C LEU A 66 -14.60 10.50 2.60
N LEU A 67 -15.28 9.35 2.62
CA LEU A 67 -16.15 8.84 1.54
C LEU A 67 -15.46 8.75 0.17
N GLY A 68 -14.13 8.62 0.14
CA GLY A 68 -13.36 8.66 -1.10
C GLY A 68 -13.37 10.04 -1.80
N ALA A 69 -13.82 11.09 -1.10
CA ALA A 69 -13.77 12.46 -1.60
C ALA A 69 -12.33 13.00 -1.47
N CYS A 70 -11.63 13.03 -2.61
CA CYS A 70 -10.38 13.74 -2.78
C CYS A 70 -10.71 15.15 -3.32
N ASP A 71 -10.96 16.14 -2.46
CA ASP A 71 -11.18 17.54 -2.90
C ASP A 71 -9.85 18.28 -3.04
N CYS A 72 -9.28 18.23 -4.24
CA CYS A 72 -8.08 18.96 -4.60
C CYS A 72 -8.36 20.39 -5.11
N SER A 73 -9.60 20.89 -5.01
CA SER A 73 -10.06 22.09 -5.72
C SER A 73 -10.33 23.32 -4.84
N GLN A 74 -10.26 23.18 -3.51
CA GLN A 74 -10.42 24.30 -2.59
C GLN A 74 -9.05 24.88 -2.21
N GLY A 75 -8.66 25.93 -2.92
CA GLY A 75 -7.54 26.78 -2.56
C GLY A 75 -7.86 27.58 -1.30
N GLU A 76 -7.58 27.00 -0.14
CA GLU A 76 -7.19 27.62 1.14
C GLU A 76 -7.09 26.48 2.17
N SER A 77 -5.88 25.94 2.33
CA SER A 77 -5.48 24.78 3.16
C SER A 77 -5.55 23.40 2.45
N PRO A 78 -4.41 22.87 1.96
CA PRO A 78 -4.40 21.59 1.28
C PRO A 78 -4.33 20.47 2.33
N GLN A 79 -5.47 19.97 2.78
CA GLN A 79 -5.52 18.54 3.06
C GLN A 79 -5.68 17.83 1.73
N LEU A 80 -4.61 17.83 0.95
CA LEU A 80 -4.48 17.03 -0.26
C LEU A 80 -4.30 15.57 0.19
N SER A 81 -5.35 14.99 0.78
CA SER A 81 -5.38 13.59 1.16
C SER A 81 -5.41 12.80 -0.15
N LEU A 82 -4.26 12.33 -0.62
CA LEU A 82 -4.21 11.39 -1.73
C LEU A 82 -5.03 10.16 -1.32
N CYS A 83 -5.99 9.78 -2.17
CA CYS A 83 -6.74 8.56 -1.99
C CYS A 83 -5.80 7.37 -2.31
N HIS A 84 -5.27 6.72 -1.28
CA HIS A 84 -4.47 5.49 -1.33
C HIS A 84 -5.34 4.23 -1.27
N PRO A 85 -5.55 3.56 -2.41
CA PRO A 85 -6.18 2.26 -2.39
C PRO A 85 -5.29 1.26 -1.64
N SER A 86 -5.88 0.60 -0.66
CA SER A 86 -5.36 -0.63 -0.09
C SER A 86 -5.69 -1.80 -1.03
N VAL A 87 -4.69 -2.61 -1.36
CA VAL A 87 -4.88 -3.73 -2.28
C VAL A 87 -4.43 -5.02 -1.62
N SER A 88 -5.31 -6.03 -1.59
CA SER A 88 -4.96 -7.35 -1.10
C SER A 88 -4.53 -8.25 -2.26
N ARG A 89 -3.23 -8.51 -2.36
CA ARG A 89 -2.64 -9.56 -3.25
C ARG A 89 -2.33 -10.85 -2.49
N LEU A 90 -2.29 -10.75 -1.17
CA LEU A 90 -1.91 -11.80 -0.24
C LEU A 90 -3.09 -12.03 0.72
N PRO A 91 -3.40 -13.28 1.09
CA PRO A 91 -4.51 -13.55 1.99
C PRO A 91 -4.28 -12.80 3.32
N ARG A 92 -5.16 -11.82 3.61
CA ARG A 92 -5.16 -11.02 4.86
C ARG A 92 -3.97 -10.07 5.02
N ALA A 93 -3.26 -9.75 3.94
CA ALA A 93 -2.33 -8.62 3.90
C ALA A 93 -2.89 -7.51 3.00
N HIS A 94 -2.70 -6.26 3.43
CA HIS A 94 -3.25 -5.08 2.80
C HIS A 94 -2.15 -4.01 2.59
N PRO A 95 -1.24 -4.19 1.62
CA PRO A 95 -0.31 -3.15 1.24
C PRO A 95 -1.05 -1.91 0.72
N LEU A 96 -0.47 -0.74 1.02
CA LEU A 96 -0.91 0.55 0.53
C LEU A 96 -0.30 0.81 -0.86
N LEU A 97 -1.04 1.45 -1.76
CA LEU A 97 -0.55 1.89 -3.06
C LEU A 97 -0.61 3.41 -3.18
N SER A 98 0.49 4.01 -3.61
CA SER A 98 0.55 5.43 -3.96
C SER A 98 0.38 5.62 -5.48
N PRO A 99 -0.31 6.67 -5.94
CA PRO A 99 -0.52 6.93 -7.36
C PRO A 99 0.78 7.24 -8.10
N ARG A 100 0.75 7.09 -9.43
CA ARG A 100 1.91 7.30 -10.29
C ARG A 100 2.02 8.76 -10.75
N GLN A 101 3.15 9.38 -10.46
CA GLN A 101 3.56 10.68 -11.01
C GLN A 101 4.76 10.51 -11.95
N LYS A 102 5.02 11.51 -12.81
CA LYS A 102 6.20 11.50 -13.69
C LYS A 102 7.46 11.62 -12.83
N ARG A 103 8.57 11.02 -13.31
CA ARG A 103 9.81 10.96 -12.52
C ARG A 103 10.53 12.31 -12.50
N GLU A 104 10.39 13.07 -13.58
CA GLU A 104 11.04 14.35 -13.83
C GLU A 104 10.26 15.55 -13.26
N GLU A 105 9.07 15.30 -12.71
CA GLU A 105 8.22 16.34 -12.13
C GLU A 105 8.76 16.73 -10.76
N GLU A 106 9.18 17.97 -10.60
CA GLU A 106 9.61 18.52 -9.32
C GLU A 106 8.46 19.24 -8.64
N THR A 107 8.49 19.29 -7.30
CA THR A 107 7.51 20.07 -6.54
C THR A 107 7.74 21.56 -6.86
N PRO A 108 6.73 22.30 -7.36
CA PRO A 108 6.92 23.72 -7.71
C PRO A 108 7.31 24.56 -6.48
N GLU A 109 8.05 25.64 -6.70
CA GLU A 109 8.59 26.48 -5.61
C GLU A 109 7.51 27.15 -4.76
N ASP A 110 6.30 27.32 -5.30
CA ASP A 110 5.15 27.92 -4.61
C ASP A 110 4.52 26.99 -3.55
N PHE A 111 4.97 25.74 -3.46
CA PHE A 111 4.47 24.76 -2.49
C PHE A 111 5.35 24.69 -1.24
N PHE A 112 4.71 24.75 -0.07
CA PHE A 112 5.37 24.49 1.21
C PHE A 112 5.66 22.99 1.39
N TYR A 113 6.59 22.65 2.28
CA TYR A 113 7.00 21.27 2.59
C TYR A 113 5.87 20.36 3.10
N PHE A 114 4.76 20.94 3.60
CA PHE A 114 3.58 20.18 4.03
C PHE A 114 2.59 19.91 2.88
N VAL A 115 2.82 20.50 1.70
CA VAL A 115 2.10 20.17 0.48
C VAL A 115 2.91 19.11 -0.26
N ASP A 116 2.82 17.89 0.25
CA ASP A 116 3.53 16.77 -0.34
C ASP A 116 2.60 15.95 -1.25
N PHE A 117 3.04 15.74 -2.48
CA PHE A 117 2.43 14.74 -3.33
C PHE A 117 3.10 13.41 -3.01
N GLN A 118 2.35 12.44 -2.47
CA GLN A 118 2.93 11.13 -2.24
C GLN A 118 3.34 10.45 -3.56
N ARG A 119 4.65 10.29 -3.73
CA ARG A 119 5.27 9.69 -4.91
C ARG A 119 5.57 8.23 -4.64
N HIS A 120 4.98 7.32 -5.42
CA HIS A 120 5.34 5.89 -5.37
C HIS A 120 6.86 5.64 -5.51
N ASN A 121 7.56 6.48 -6.28
CA ASN A 121 9.01 6.41 -6.45
C ASN A 121 9.77 6.73 -5.16
N ALA A 122 9.30 7.71 -4.39
CA ALA A 122 9.92 8.10 -3.12
C ALA A 122 9.79 6.97 -2.10
N GLU A 123 8.61 6.36 -1.99
CA GLU A 123 8.37 5.20 -1.12
C GLU A 123 9.31 4.02 -1.44
N ILE A 124 9.41 3.65 -2.72
CA ILE A 124 10.30 2.58 -3.17
C ILE A 124 11.78 2.94 -2.92
N ALA A 125 12.19 4.17 -3.23
CA ALA A 125 13.56 4.62 -3.04
C ALA A 125 13.95 4.68 -1.56
N ALA A 126 13.06 5.17 -0.69
CA ALA A 126 13.27 5.24 0.75
C ALA A 126 13.47 3.86 1.35
N PHE A 127 12.64 2.87 0.97
CA PHE A 127 12.83 1.49 1.38
C PHE A 127 14.21 0.93 0.98
N HIS A 128 14.66 1.21 -0.25
CA HIS A 128 15.97 0.75 -0.70
C HIS A 128 17.15 1.51 -0.08
N LEU A 129 16.93 2.75 0.35
CA LEU A 129 17.94 3.57 1.04
C LEU A 129 18.11 3.16 2.51
N ASP A 130 17.03 2.75 3.17
CA ASP A 130 17.03 2.22 4.55
C ASP A 130 17.82 0.91 4.68
N ARG A 131 17.74 0.05 3.66
CA ARG A 131 18.30 -1.32 3.68
C ARG A 131 19.82 -1.39 3.49
#